data_AF-A0AAJ0F7Y3-F1
#
_entry.id   AF-A0AAJ0F7Y3-F1
#
_cell.length_a   1.000
_cell.length_b   1.000
_cell.length_c   1.000
_cell.angle_alpha   90.00
_cell.angle_beta   90.00
_cell.angle_gamma   90.00
#
_symmetry.space_group_name_H-M   'P 1'
#
loop_
_entity.id
_entity.type
_entity.pdbx_description
1 polymer ?
#
loop_
_entity_poly.entity_id
_entity_poly.type
_entity_poly.pdbx_seq_one_letter_code
_entity_poly.pdbx_strand_id
1 'polypeptide(L)'
;MYIPRDAYRPRVIDYRQSEAYTQTIRPDQTALLSRVKNEAPARCEMCDLSLPTFEDRERHMDETGHCACPECKGYIPPGCVYEHYVTLHDDIQWNDHYINAGDKDTLLAARPWARELFQKRHPQRDIKEWLGMGNREPQSQSDGEMKEEETKTREDEQGREEA
;
A
#
# COMPACT_ATOMS: atom_id res chain seq x y z
N MET A 1 28.80 17.63 6.97
CA MET A 1 28.02 17.66 8.23
C MET A 1 27.26 16.33 8.29
N TYR A 2 27.59 15.44 9.22
CA TYR A 2 26.98 14.11 9.32
C TYR A 2 25.85 14.19 10.35
N ILE A 3 24.61 13.92 9.92
CA ILE A 3 23.45 13.87 10.83
C ILE A 3 23.31 12.40 11.27
N PRO A 4 23.44 12.09 12.58
CA PRO A 4 23.31 10.73 13.09
C PRO A 4 21.93 10.15 12.74
N ARG A 5 21.90 8.87 12.34
CA ARG A 5 20.67 8.15 11.97
C ARG A 5 19.62 8.12 13.10
N ASP A 6 20.05 8.29 14.34
CA ASP A 6 19.17 8.33 15.52
C ASP A 6 18.52 9.70 15.80
N ALA A 7 18.90 10.74 15.05
CA ALA A 7 18.35 12.09 15.24
C ALA A 7 16.95 12.28 14.61
N TYR A 8 16.46 11.30 13.84
CA TYR A 8 15.12 11.30 13.26
C TYR A 8 14.20 10.33 14.02
N ARG A 9 13.97 10.58 15.31
CA ARG A 9 12.73 10.10 15.93
C ARG A 9 11.63 11.07 15.52
N PRO A 10 10.74 10.75 14.56
CA PRO A 10 9.59 11.58 14.32
C PRO A 10 8.89 11.79 15.66
N ARG A 11 8.66 13.05 16.04
CA ARG A 11 7.80 13.33 17.18
C ARG A 11 6.49 12.63 16.87
N VAL A 12 6.16 11.60 17.64
CA VAL A 12 4.83 11.01 17.62
C VAL A 12 3.93 12.10 18.17
N ILE A 13 3.43 12.95 17.29
CA ILE A 13 2.33 13.85 17.63
C ILE A 13 1.17 12.90 17.87
N ASP A 14 0.74 12.79 19.13
CA ASP A 14 -0.46 12.05 19.50
C ASP A 14 -1.67 12.84 18.98
N TYR A 15 -1.96 12.67 17.69
CA TYR A 15 -3.04 13.37 16.99
C TYR A 15 -4.42 13.09 17.63
N ARG A 16 -4.57 12.01 18.41
CA ARG A 16 -5.80 11.65 19.12
C ARG A 16 -6.21 12.69 20.17
N GLN A 17 -5.27 13.46 20.74
CA GLN A 17 -5.57 14.47 21.77
C GLN A 17 -5.74 15.88 21.20
N SER A 18 -5.52 16.08 19.91
CA SER A 18 -5.76 17.40 19.33
C SER A 18 -7.25 17.58 19.09
N GLU A 19 -7.86 18.59 19.74
CA GLU A 19 -9.25 19.00 19.49
C GLU A 19 -9.52 19.33 18.00
N ALA A 20 -8.47 19.59 17.23
CA ALA A 20 -8.53 19.79 15.79
C ALA A 20 -8.87 18.52 15.01
N TYR A 21 -8.47 17.32 15.46
CA TYR A 21 -8.70 16.06 14.75
C TYR A 21 -10.16 15.61 14.82
N THR A 22 -10.86 15.85 15.93
CA THR A 22 -12.27 15.47 16.06
C THR A 22 -13.22 16.44 15.35
N GLN A 23 -12.79 17.68 15.07
CA GLN A 23 -13.62 18.69 14.40
C GLN A 23 -13.69 18.54 12.88
N THR A 24 -12.77 17.79 12.25
CA THR A 24 -12.72 17.60 10.78
C THR A 24 -13.38 16.31 10.30
N ILE A 25 -13.76 15.40 11.20
CA ILE A 25 -14.35 14.11 10.84
C ILE A 25 -15.81 14.32 10.46
N ARG A 26 -16.14 14.04 9.20
CA ARG A 26 -17.53 14.08 8.75
C ARG A 26 -18.34 12.96 9.46
N PRO A 27 -19.64 13.15 9.73
CA PRO A 27 -20.44 12.16 10.50
C PRO A 27 -20.41 10.73 9.91
N ASP A 28 -20.27 10.61 8.59
CA ASP A 28 -20.13 9.36 7.85
C ASP A 28 -18.78 8.66 8.10
N GLN A 29 -17.70 9.42 8.29
CA GLN A 29 -16.37 8.89 8.59
C GLN A 29 -16.30 8.25 9.99
N THR A 30 -16.97 8.84 11.00
CA THR A 30 -17.04 8.26 12.36
C THR A 30 -17.76 6.91 12.37
N ALA A 31 -18.83 6.78 11.60
CA ALA A 31 -19.59 5.53 11.48
C ALA A 31 -18.76 4.45 10.77
N LEU A 32 -18.02 4.81 9.72
CA LEU A 32 -17.14 3.90 9.00
C LEU A 32 -15.99 3.40 9.89
N LEU A 33 -15.31 4.31 10.59
CA LEU A 33 -14.24 3.97 11.53
C LEU A 33 -14.76 3.04 12.63
N SER A 34 -15.94 3.32 13.18
CA SER A 34 -16.56 2.46 14.21
C SER A 34 -16.89 1.07 13.68
N ARG A 35 -17.43 0.97 12.45
CA ARG A 35 -17.71 -0.32 11.79
C ARG A 35 -16.42 -1.13 11.61
N VAL A 36 -15.38 -0.52 11.04
CA VAL A 36 -14.10 -1.17 10.78
C VAL A 36 -13.42 -1.63 12.07
N LYS A 37 -13.52 -0.84 13.15
CA LYS A 37 -13.05 -1.23 14.48
C LYS A 37 -13.82 -2.45 15.04
N ASN A 38 -15.14 -2.48 14.88
CA ASN A 38 -15.98 -3.57 15.39
C ASN A 38 -15.86 -4.88 14.59
N GLU A 39 -15.55 -4.79 13.30
CA GLU A 39 -15.35 -5.93 12.40
C GLU A 39 -13.92 -6.48 12.42
N ALA A 40 -13.00 -5.81 13.13
CA ALA A 40 -11.64 -6.25 13.27
C ALA A 40 -11.61 -7.62 14.00
N PRO A 41 -10.79 -8.59 13.55
CA PRO A 41 -10.66 -9.88 14.21
C PRO A 41 -9.90 -9.76 15.54
N ALA A 42 -10.12 -10.70 16.45
CA ALA A 42 -9.43 -10.79 17.75
C ALA A 42 -7.96 -11.26 17.64
N ARG A 43 -7.41 -11.33 16.43
CA ARG A 43 -6.02 -11.72 16.15
C ARG A 43 -5.48 -10.77 15.08
N CYS A 44 -4.21 -10.39 15.17
CA CYS A 44 -3.60 -9.56 14.14
C CYS A 44 -3.53 -10.32 12.80
N GLU A 45 -3.84 -9.66 11.69
CA GLU A 45 -3.77 -10.28 10.36
C GLU A 45 -2.36 -10.41 9.81
N MET A 46 -1.39 -9.71 10.40
CA MET A 46 0.02 -9.72 9.98
C MET A 46 0.88 -10.63 10.87
N CYS A 47 0.47 -10.86 12.13
CA CYS A 47 1.17 -11.75 13.06
C CYS A 47 0.18 -12.60 13.88
N ASP A 48 0.62 -13.71 14.48
CA ASP A 48 -0.30 -14.61 15.19
C ASP A 48 -0.74 -14.13 16.60
N LEU A 49 -0.45 -12.89 16.98
CA LEU A 49 -0.78 -12.38 18.30
C LEU A 49 -2.31 -12.26 18.49
N SER A 50 -2.78 -12.79 19.62
CA SER A 50 -4.18 -12.69 20.03
C SER A 50 -4.42 -11.38 20.77
N LEU A 51 -5.40 -10.62 20.31
CA LEU A 51 -5.73 -9.26 20.75
C LEU A 51 -7.25 -9.19 20.98
N PRO A 52 -7.75 -9.75 22.10
CA PRO A 52 -9.16 -9.96 22.33
C PRO A 52 -9.94 -8.65 22.44
N THR A 53 -9.31 -7.62 23.01
CA THR A 53 -9.91 -6.28 23.13
C THR A 53 -9.45 -5.37 21.99
N PHE A 54 -10.21 -4.30 21.75
CA PHE A 54 -9.80 -3.28 20.78
C PHE A 54 -8.62 -2.45 21.30
N GLU A 55 -8.56 -2.18 22.60
CA GLU A 55 -7.44 -1.45 23.23
C GLU A 55 -6.11 -2.19 23.05
N ASP A 56 -6.11 -3.52 23.22
CA ASP A 56 -4.93 -4.34 22.95
C ASP A 56 -4.50 -4.26 21.48
N ARG A 57 -5.47 -4.16 20.56
CA ARG A 57 -5.19 -3.98 19.13
C ARG A 57 -4.59 -2.61 18.85
N GLU A 58 -5.17 -1.54 19.40
CA GLU A 58 -4.60 -0.20 19.23
C GLU A 58 -3.16 -0.14 19.74
N ARG A 59 -2.88 -0.69 20.92
CA ARG A 59 -1.51 -0.77 21.43
C ARG A 59 -0.59 -1.56 20.50
N HIS A 60 -1.03 -2.74 20.03
CA HIS A 60 -0.26 -3.56 19.10
C HIS A 60 0.00 -2.84 17.76
N MET A 61 -1.00 -2.13 17.24
CA MET A 61 -0.89 -1.31 16.02
C MET A 61 0.10 -0.16 16.22
N ASP A 62 0.06 0.51 17.36
CA ASP A 62 0.97 1.61 17.69
C ASP A 62 2.42 1.12 17.87
N GLU A 63 2.62 -0.09 18.41
CA GLU A 63 3.94 -0.70 18.61
C GLU A 63 4.55 -1.28 17.32
N THR A 64 3.74 -1.91 16.47
CA THR A 64 4.23 -2.69 15.33
C THR A 64 3.98 -2.03 13.97
N GLY A 65 3.06 -1.07 13.90
CA GLY A 65 2.56 -0.51 12.64
C GLY A 65 1.72 -1.51 11.82
N HIS A 66 1.43 -2.71 12.33
CA HIS A 66 0.59 -3.67 11.63
C HIS A 66 -0.84 -3.13 11.51
N CYS A 67 -1.45 -3.27 10.33
CA CYS A 67 -2.85 -2.91 10.10
C CYS A 67 -3.23 -1.48 10.56
N ALA A 68 -2.29 -0.53 10.53
CA ALA A 68 -2.48 0.82 11.03
C ALA A 68 -2.30 1.87 9.94
N CYS A 69 -3.22 2.83 9.85
CA CYS A 69 -3.04 4.00 8.99
C CYS A 69 -1.90 4.87 9.54
N PRO A 70 -0.90 5.27 8.74
CA PRO A 70 0.14 6.18 9.22
C PRO A 70 -0.40 7.56 9.60
N GLU A 71 -1.46 8.02 8.93
CA GLU A 71 -2.05 9.35 9.11
C GLU A 71 -3.00 9.41 10.31
N CYS A 72 -4.04 8.57 10.33
CA CYS A 72 -5.07 8.61 11.38
C CYS A 72 -4.90 7.58 12.50
N LYS A 73 -3.91 6.68 12.40
CA LYS A 73 -3.74 5.52 13.30
C LYS A 73 -4.96 4.59 13.37
N GLY A 74 -5.92 4.75 12.45
CA GLY A 74 -7.07 3.88 12.32
C GLY A 74 -6.67 2.49 11.85
N TYR A 75 -7.44 1.49 12.28
CA TYR A 75 -7.24 0.12 11.83
C TYR A 75 -7.58 -0.02 10.34
N ILE A 76 -6.66 -0.60 9.58
CA ILE A 76 -6.80 -0.91 8.15
C ILE A 76 -6.59 -2.42 7.96
N PRO A 77 -7.61 -3.17 7.50
CA PRO A 77 -7.40 -4.55 7.08
C PRO A 77 -6.39 -4.65 5.91
N PRO A 78 -5.60 -5.73 5.82
CA PRO A 78 -4.68 -5.91 4.69
C PRO A 78 -5.40 -5.85 3.34
N GLY A 79 -4.86 -5.10 2.38
CA GLY A 79 -5.45 -4.89 1.06
C GLY A 79 -6.60 -3.87 0.99
N CYS A 80 -6.84 -3.10 2.06
CA CYS A 80 -7.91 -2.10 2.14
C CYS A 80 -7.40 -0.65 2.35
N VAL A 81 -6.11 -0.38 2.17
CA VAL A 81 -5.52 0.97 2.30
C VAL A 81 -6.13 1.92 1.28
N TYR A 82 -6.33 1.51 0.03
CA TYR A 82 -6.95 2.34 -1.00
C TYR A 82 -8.36 2.79 -0.59
N GLU A 83 -9.20 1.85 -0.16
CA GLU A 83 -10.58 2.14 0.28
C GLU A 83 -10.59 3.05 1.52
N HIS A 84 -9.66 2.83 2.44
CA HIS A 84 -9.46 3.69 3.61
C HIS A 84 -9.12 5.13 3.19
N TYR A 85 -8.14 5.32 2.30
CA TYR A 85 -7.70 6.65 1.87
C TYR A 85 -8.78 7.41 1.10
N VAL A 86 -9.46 6.77 0.15
CA VAL A 86 -10.56 7.39 -0.60
C VAL A 86 -11.69 7.85 0.31
N THR A 87 -11.94 7.14 1.42
CA THR A 87 -13.09 7.42 2.30
C THR A 87 -12.73 8.38 3.44
N LEU A 88 -11.53 8.25 4.01
CA LEU A 88 -11.13 8.93 5.25
C LEU A 88 -10.05 10.00 5.04
N HIS A 89 -9.41 10.03 3.87
CA HIS A 89 -8.34 10.95 3.52
C HIS A 89 -8.59 11.58 2.14
N ASP A 90 -9.79 12.15 1.94
CA ASP A 90 -10.14 12.91 0.72
C ASP A 90 -9.43 14.28 0.65
N ASP A 91 -8.85 14.70 1.78
CA ASP A 91 -8.12 15.94 1.98
C ASP A 91 -6.60 15.81 1.75
N ILE A 92 -6.08 14.58 1.69
CA ILE A 92 -4.65 14.32 1.48
C ILE A 92 -4.41 14.01 0.00
N GLN A 93 -3.36 14.59 -0.58
CA GLN A 93 -2.88 14.18 -1.90
C GLN A 93 -2.04 12.90 -1.77
N TRP A 94 -2.46 11.83 -2.45
CA TRP A 94 -1.75 10.55 -2.49
C TRP A 94 -1.65 10.00 -3.91
N ASN A 95 -0.69 9.08 -4.12
CA ASN A 95 -0.49 8.40 -5.38
C ASN A 95 -1.24 7.06 -5.35
N ASP A 96 -2.28 6.95 -6.18
CA ASP A 96 -3.17 5.80 -6.25
C ASP A 96 -2.46 4.51 -6.66
N HIS A 97 -1.53 4.58 -7.60
CA HIS A 97 -0.71 3.45 -8.00
C HIS A 97 0.19 2.96 -6.85
N TYR A 98 0.78 3.88 -6.07
CA TYR A 98 1.61 3.52 -4.92
C TYR A 98 0.79 2.85 -3.82
N ILE A 99 -0.38 3.40 -3.49
CA ILE A 99 -1.27 2.83 -2.48
C ILE A 99 -1.77 1.45 -2.91
N ASN A 100 -2.22 1.31 -4.16
CA ASN A 100 -2.66 0.02 -4.70
C ASN A 100 -1.55 -1.03 -4.70
N ALA A 101 -0.31 -0.65 -5.00
CA ALA A 101 0.83 -1.56 -4.89
C ALA A 101 1.08 -2.00 -3.44
N GLY A 102 1.11 -1.05 -2.50
CA GLY A 102 1.26 -1.34 -1.07
C GLY A 102 0.13 -2.21 -0.52
N ASP A 103 -1.08 -2.06 -1.04
CA ASP A 103 -2.23 -2.90 -0.71
C ASP A 103 -2.02 -4.37 -1.09
N LYS A 104 -1.43 -4.60 -2.27
CA LYS A 104 -1.07 -5.95 -2.71
C LYS A 104 0.03 -6.54 -1.85
N ASP A 105 1.06 -5.76 -1.54
CA ASP A 105 2.19 -6.20 -0.72
C ASP A 105 1.76 -6.55 0.71
N THR A 106 0.91 -5.71 1.32
CA THR A 106 0.36 -5.97 2.66
C THR A 106 -0.52 -7.21 2.66
N LEU A 107 -1.39 -7.38 1.66
CA LEU A 107 -2.22 -8.59 1.54
C LEU A 107 -1.36 -9.85 1.32
N LEU A 108 -0.28 -9.75 0.54
CA LEU A 108 0.66 -10.86 0.32
C LEU A 108 1.41 -11.27 1.59
N ALA A 109 1.83 -10.30 2.39
CA ALA A 109 2.50 -10.51 3.66
C ALA A 109 1.55 -10.95 4.78
N ALA A 110 0.24 -10.75 4.62
CA ALA A 110 -0.76 -11.16 5.60
C ALA A 110 -0.82 -12.68 5.79
N ARG A 111 -1.30 -13.09 6.97
CA ARG A 111 -1.49 -14.50 7.30
C ARG A 111 -2.48 -15.15 6.31
N PRO A 112 -2.36 -16.46 6.03
CA PRO A 112 -3.25 -17.14 5.07
C PRO A 112 -4.74 -16.94 5.37
N TRP A 113 -5.14 -17.05 6.65
CA TRP A 113 -6.53 -16.85 7.06
C TRP A 113 -7.02 -15.41 6.86
N ALA A 114 -6.13 -14.42 6.92
CA ALA A 114 -6.48 -13.03 6.67
C ALA A 114 -6.71 -12.78 5.18
N ARG A 115 -5.93 -13.42 4.29
CA ARG A 115 -6.20 -13.42 2.85
C ARG A 115 -7.54 -14.06 2.52
N GLU A 116 -7.88 -15.18 3.15
CA GLU A 116 -9.21 -15.79 3.00
C GLU A 116 -10.33 -14.87 3.48
N LEU A 117 -10.11 -14.15 4.58
CA LEU A 117 -11.06 -13.16 5.08
C LEU A 117 -11.25 -12.00 4.10
N PHE A 118 -10.16 -11.51 3.50
CA PHE A 118 -10.23 -10.52 2.42
C PHE A 118 -11.03 -11.02 1.23
N GLN A 119 -10.78 -12.25 0.75
CA GLN A 119 -11.54 -12.85 -0.36
C GLN A 119 -13.04 -12.94 -0.05
N LYS A 120 -13.40 -13.25 1.20
CA LYS A 120 -14.80 -13.30 1.66
C LYS A 120 -15.45 -11.91 1.67
N ARG A 121 -14.71 -10.86 2.03
CA ARG A 121 -15.18 -9.46 2.02
C ARG A 121 -15.31 -8.90 0.61
N HIS A 122 -14.45 -9.34 -0.32
CA HIS A 122 -14.40 -8.87 -1.70
C HIS A 122 -14.55 -10.04 -2.68
N PRO A 123 -15.72 -10.70 -2.75
CA PRO A 123 -15.93 -11.87 -3.61
C PRO A 123 -15.70 -11.59 -5.11
N GLN A 124 -15.84 -10.34 -5.52
CA GLN A 124 -15.59 -9.86 -6.89
C GLN A 124 -14.10 -9.66 -7.22
N ARG A 125 -13.21 -9.67 -6.24
CA ARG A 125 -11.75 -9.57 -6.45
C ARG A 125 -11.16 -10.96 -6.27
N ASP A 126 -10.88 -11.67 -7.35
CA ASP A 126 -10.04 -12.87 -7.26
C ASP A 126 -8.65 -12.45 -6.78
N ILE A 127 -8.23 -12.94 -5.61
CA ILE A 127 -6.93 -12.56 -5.02
C ILE A 127 -5.77 -12.86 -5.97
N LYS A 128 -5.79 -13.97 -6.71
CA LYS A 128 -4.68 -14.30 -7.62
C LYS A 128 -4.63 -13.31 -8.77
N GLU A 129 -5.75 -13.02 -9.39
CA GLU A 129 -5.83 -12.03 -10.47
C GLU A 129 -5.42 -10.64 -9.98
N TRP A 130 -5.96 -10.22 -8.83
CA TRP A 130 -5.72 -8.90 -8.26
C TRP A 130 -4.26 -8.68 -7.85
N LEU A 131 -3.62 -9.71 -7.29
CA LEU A 131 -2.18 -9.71 -6.98
C LEU A 131 -1.29 -9.85 -8.22
N GLY A 132 -1.86 -9.99 -9.43
CA GLY A 132 -1.08 -10.24 -10.65
C GLY A 132 -0.44 -11.63 -10.68
N MET A 133 -0.92 -12.55 -9.84
CA MET A 133 -0.54 -13.96 -9.77
C MET A 133 -1.46 -14.86 -10.61
N GLY A 134 -2.38 -14.27 -11.38
CA GLY A 134 -3.14 -15.00 -12.39
C GLY A 134 -2.18 -15.72 -13.33
N ASN A 135 -2.64 -16.83 -13.91
CA ASN A 135 -1.91 -17.54 -14.96
C ASN A 135 -1.67 -16.56 -16.12
N ARG A 136 -0.58 -15.79 -16.07
CA ARG A 136 0.11 -15.38 -17.29
C ARG A 136 0.50 -16.72 -17.90
N GLU A 137 -0.33 -17.21 -18.82
CA GLU A 137 0.16 -18.15 -19.82
C GLU A 137 1.49 -17.55 -20.26
N PRO A 138 2.59 -18.33 -20.20
CA PRO A 138 3.87 -17.83 -20.66
C PRO A 138 3.59 -17.27 -22.04
N GLN A 139 3.71 -15.94 -22.19
CA GLN A 139 3.63 -15.35 -23.51
C GLN A 139 4.72 -16.08 -24.26
N SER A 140 4.32 -17.00 -25.13
CA SER A 140 5.24 -17.67 -26.03
C SER A 140 5.97 -16.51 -26.66
N GLN A 141 7.26 -16.41 -26.35
CA GLN A 141 8.14 -15.52 -27.07
C GLN A 141 8.05 -16.03 -28.50
N SER A 142 7.13 -15.45 -29.29
CA SER A 142 7.17 -15.60 -30.72
C SER A 142 8.53 -15.09 -31.07
N ASP A 143 9.42 -15.99 -31.48
CA ASP A 143 10.78 -15.71 -31.88
C ASP A 143 10.74 -14.53 -32.82
N GLY A 144 11.01 -13.34 -32.26
CA GLY A 144 11.06 -12.11 -33.00
C GLY A 144 12.31 -12.21 -33.83
N GLU A 145 12.13 -12.63 -35.08
CA GLU A 145 13.10 -12.55 -36.15
C GLU A 145 13.75 -11.15 -36.08
N MET A 146 14.96 -11.10 -35.51
CA MET A 146 15.75 -9.89 -35.46
C MET A 146 16.08 -9.54 -36.90
N LYS A 147 15.33 -8.60 -37.48
CA LYS A 147 15.77 -7.92 -38.69
C LYS A 147 17.05 -7.19 -38.32
N GLU A 148 18.17 -7.70 -38.82
CA GLU A 148 19.46 -7.03 -38.81
C GLU A 148 19.27 -5.65 -39.44
N GLU A 149 19.18 -4.62 -38.60
CA GLU A 149 19.19 -3.24 -39.03
C GLU A 149 20.65 -2.90 -39.33
N GLU A 150 21.00 -3.05 -40.62
CA GLU A 150 22.31 -2.79 -41.20
C GLU A 150 22.71 -1.34 -40.93
N THR A 151 23.54 -1.14 -39.91
CA THR A 151 24.11 0.16 -39.54
C THR A 151 25.20 0.52 -40.53
N LYS A 152 24.80 1.12 -41.65
CA LYS A 152 25.70 1.69 -42.64
C LYS A 152 26.36 2.95 -42.07
N THR A 153 27.60 2.81 -41.61
CA THR A 153 28.49 3.89 -41.23
C THR A 153 28.74 4.81 -42.43
N ARG A 154 28.38 6.09 -42.30
CA ARG A 154 28.76 7.17 -43.22
C ARG A 154 30.03 7.82 -42.68
N GLU A 155 31.17 7.18 -42.93
CA GLU A 155 32.46 7.85 -42.99
C GLU A 155 32.61 8.36 -44.42
N ASP A 156 32.61 9.69 -44.58
CA ASP A 156 33.23 10.45 -45.69
C ASP A 156 32.50 11.78 -45.85
N GLU A 157 33.07 12.84 -45.24
CA GLU A 157 33.06 14.22 -45.76
C GLU A 157 33.87 15.12 -44.81
N GLN A 158 35.16 14.80 -44.65
CA GLN A 158 36.17 15.73 -44.13
C GLN A 158 37.23 15.92 -45.21
N GLY A 159 37.04 16.92 -46.05
CA GLY A 159 38.02 17.25 -47.08
C GLY A 159 37.54 18.29 -48.07
N ARG A 160 37.53 19.56 -47.67
CA ARG A 160 37.88 20.75 -48.49
C ARG A 160 37.42 22.02 -47.78
N GLU A 161 38.37 22.84 -47.35
CA GLU A 161 38.55 24.24 -47.79
C GLU A 161 39.57 24.93 -46.89
N GLU A 162 40.85 24.72 -47.20
CA GLU A 162 41.88 25.75 -47.05
C GLU A 162 42.33 26.11 -48.47
N ALA A 163 41.93 27.30 -48.93
CA ALA A 163 42.60 28.09 -49.95
C ALA A 163 42.03 29.53 -49.94
#